data_AF-A0A937LJE5-F1
#
_entry.id   AF-A0A937LJE5-F1
#
_cell.length_a   1.000
_cell.length_b   1.000
_cell.length_c   1.000
_cell.angle_alpha   90.00
_cell.angle_beta   90.00
_cell.angle_gamma   90.00
#
_symmetry.space_group_name_H-M   'P 1'
#
loop_
_entity.id
_entity.type
_entity.pdbx_description
1 polymer ?
#
loop_
_entity_poly.entity_id
_entity_poly.type
_entity_poly.pdbx_seq_one_letter_code
_entity_poly.pdbx_strand_id
1 'polypeptide(L)'
;MNFITQVTISIVLYFIARIAIKKPESLFISSLIATTAYVVMYLFLYQSITFLPTIHFLVTGLSLIVLFISYYEIVLLERNVRKIKLGLFENAESFSIEKSYKLVFKILGVGLFLLSLALISGFAIQSIFTNNLIIKTSFTIIAWFIYLITLIGTKFFNFPIKYATRGLFISMWAVLFAYLANSYLIYN
;
A
#
# COMPACT_ATOMS: atom_id res chain seq x y z
N MET A 1 18.03 11.89 2.89
CA MET A 1 17.17 11.30 1.85
C MET A 1 15.73 11.70 2.13
N ASN A 2 14.93 12.06 1.13
CA ASN A 2 13.53 12.45 1.35
C ASN A 2 12.66 11.23 1.74
N PHE A 3 11.59 11.45 2.49
CA PHE A 3 10.60 10.42 2.85
C PHE A 3 10.11 9.64 1.63
N ILE A 4 9.71 10.33 0.56
CA ILE A 4 9.22 9.68 -0.67
C ILE A 4 10.31 8.83 -1.34
N THR A 5 11.57 9.28 -1.28
CA THR A 5 12.70 8.50 -1.82
C THR A 5 12.96 7.21 -1.02
N GLN A 6 12.78 7.22 0.30
CA GLN A 6 12.86 6.00 1.11
C GLN A 6 11.75 4.99 0.76
N VAL A 7 10.52 5.48 0.64
CA VAL A 7 9.36 4.66 0.26
C VAL A 7 9.56 4.04 -1.13
N THR A 8 9.99 4.83 -2.12
CA THR A 8 10.21 4.35 -3.48
C THR A 8 11.34 3.33 -3.58
N ILE A 9 12.48 3.54 -2.92
CA ILE A 9 13.56 2.54 -2.84
C ILE A 9 13.05 1.22 -2.25
N SER A 10 12.22 1.30 -1.22
CA SER A 10 11.63 0.10 -0.58
C SER A 10 10.69 -0.65 -1.53
N ILE A 11 9.90 0.06 -2.33
CA ILE A 11 9.04 -0.54 -3.37
C ILE A 11 9.89 -1.17 -4.49
N VAL A 12 10.99 -0.54 -4.90
CA VAL A 12 11.90 -1.12 -5.90
C VAL A 12 12.53 -2.41 -5.36
N LEU A 13 12.96 -2.43 -4.10
CA LEU A 13 13.49 -3.62 -3.44
C LEU A 13 12.44 -4.74 -3.38
N TYR A 14 11.17 -4.42 -3.13
CA TYR A 14 10.08 -5.40 -3.23
C TYR A 14 10.05 -6.06 -4.61
N PHE A 15 10.10 -5.29 -5.70
CA PHE A 15 10.05 -5.85 -7.05
C PHE A 15 11.28 -6.71 -7.38
N ILE A 16 12.47 -6.27 -6.99
CA ILE A 16 13.70 -7.05 -7.16
C ILE A 16 13.57 -8.40 -6.44
N ALA A 17 13.15 -8.39 -5.18
CA ALA A 17 12.94 -9.60 -4.40
C ALA A 17 11.84 -10.49 -5.00
N ARG A 18 10.74 -9.88 -5.47
CA ARG A 18 9.59 -10.59 -6.05
C ARG A 18 9.95 -11.35 -7.32
N ILE A 19 10.81 -10.76 -8.15
CA ILE A 19 11.29 -11.38 -9.40
C ILE A 19 12.35 -12.46 -9.09
N ALA A 20 13.24 -12.21 -8.13
CA ALA A 20 14.30 -13.14 -7.78
C ALA A 20 13.77 -14.44 -7.11
N ILE A 21 12.75 -14.32 -6.25
CA ILE A 21 12.22 -15.45 -5.48
C ILE A 21 11.03 -16.06 -6.22
N LYS A 22 11.21 -17.23 -6.85
CA LYS A 22 10.16 -17.97 -7.59
C LYS A 22 9.28 -18.89 -6.73
N LYS A 23 9.23 -18.68 -5.41
CA LYS A 23 8.51 -19.54 -4.44
C LYS A 23 7.09 -19.03 -4.13
N PRO A 24 6.16 -19.88 -3.64
CA PRO A 24 4.83 -19.45 -3.17
C PRO A 24 4.88 -18.33 -2.13
N GLU A 25 5.87 -18.40 -1.25
CA GLU A 25 6.05 -17.46 -0.14
C GLU A 25 6.78 -16.19 -0.55
N SER A 26 7.17 -16.07 -1.83
CA SER A 26 7.89 -14.93 -2.39
C SER A 26 7.23 -13.61 -2.05
N LEU A 27 5.90 -13.55 -2.05
CA LEU A 27 5.15 -12.36 -1.70
C LEU A 27 5.44 -11.89 -0.26
N PHE A 28 5.38 -12.81 0.71
CA PHE A 28 5.59 -12.45 2.12
C PHE A 28 7.04 -12.07 2.36
N ILE A 29 7.98 -12.83 1.78
CA ILE A 29 9.41 -12.56 1.90
C ILE A 29 9.75 -11.20 1.28
N SER A 30 9.26 -10.93 0.06
CA SER A 30 9.51 -9.66 -0.63
C SER A 30 8.87 -8.48 0.10
N SER A 31 7.66 -8.65 0.61
CA SER A 31 6.99 -7.64 1.43
C SER A 31 7.77 -7.37 2.72
N LEU A 32 8.31 -8.40 3.38
CA LEU A 32 9.10 -8.26 4.59
C LEU A 32 10.43 -7.54 4.30
N ILE A 33 11.10 -7.88 3.21
CA ILE A 33 12.33 -7.20 2.78
C ILE A 33 12.07 -5.70 2.57
N ALA A 34 10.98 -5.36 1.89
CA ALA A 34 10.64 -3.95 1.62
C ALA A 34 10.28 -3.17 2.89
N THR A 35 9.46 -3.74 3.78
CA THR A 35 9.07 -3.07 5.02
C THR A 35 10.26 -2.93 5.98
N THR A 36 11.09 -3.96 6.11
CA THR A 36 12.31 -3.90 6.93
C THR A 36 13.32 -2.91 6.37
N ALA A 37 13.55 -2.90 5.06
CA ALA A 37 14.42 -1.91 4.41
C ALA A 37 13.96 -0.47 4.70
N TYR A 38 12.65 -0.21 4.60
CA TYR A 38 12.10 1.11 4.95
C TYR A 38 12.37 1.50 6.39
N VAL A 39 12.06 0.61 7.35
CA VAL A 39 12.25 0.88 8.78
C VAL A 39 13.72 1.16 9.07
N VAL A 40 14.63 0.34 8.54
CA VAL A 40 16.08 0.51 8.69
C VAL A 40 16.53 1.85 8.12
N MET A 41 16.16 2.17 6.87
CA MET A 41 16.52 3.45 6.24
C MET A 41 15.99 4.65 7.04
N TYR A 42 14.76 4.56 7.54
CA TYR A 42 14.15 5.64 8.34
C TYR A 42 14.92 5.86 9.65
N LEU A 43 15.19 4.80 10.40
CA LEU A 43 15.90 4.87 11.69
C LEU A 43 17.36 5.34 11.55
N PHE A 44 18.06 4.94 10.49
CA PHE A 44 19.44 5.38 10.26
C PHE A 44 19.56 6.86 9.87
N LEU A 45 18.61 7.38 9.08
CA LEU A 45 18.67 8.75 8.55
C LEU A 45 18.07 9.80 9.49
N TYR A 46 17.05 9.45 10.26
CA TYR A 46 16.37 10.37 11.17
C TYR A 46 16.74 10.05 12.63
N GLN A 47 17.84 10.62 13.10
CA GLN A 47 18.34 10.43 14.48
C GLN A 47 17.57 11.24 15.55
N SER A 48 16.62 12.11 15.19
CA SER A 48 15.90 12.96 16.17
C SER A 48 14.68 12.24 16.77
N ILE A 49 14.77 11.94 18.07
CA ILE A 49 13.87 11.06 18.83
C ILE A 49 12.66 11.82 19.41
N THR A 50 11.82 12.42 18.57
CA THR A 50 10.44 12.72 19.02
C THR A 50 9.58 11.51 18.71
N PHE A 51 9.07 10.86 19.77
CA PHE A 51 8.38 9.57 19.68
C PHE A 51 7.18 9.59 18.69
N LEU A 52 6.33 10.62 18.80
CA LEU A 52 5.08 10.67 18.05
C LEU A 52 5.28 10.89 16.54
N PRO A 53 6.08 11.89 16.06
CA PRO A 53 6.42 12.01 14.64
C PRO A 53 7.10 10.77 14.06
N THR A 54 7.99 10.14 14.82
CA THR A 54 8.71 8.92 14.40
C THR A 54 7.72 7.80 14.08
N ILE A 55 6.76 7.55 14.97
CA ILE A 55 5.71 6.54 14.75
C ILE A 55 4.87 6.89 13.53
N HIS A 56 4.43 8.15 13.41
CA HIS A 56 3.59 8.55 12.28
C HIS A 56 4.28 8.35 10.94
N PHE A 57 5.53 8.80 10.77
CA PHE A 57 6.25 8.61 9.52
C PHE A 57 6.58 7.14 9.24
N LEU A 58 6.88 6.34 10.27
CA LEU A 58 7.05 4.89 10.10
C LEU A 58 5.77 4.24 9.59
N VAL A 59 4.65 4.45 10.28
CA VAL A 59 3.35 3.86 9.92
C VAL A 59 2.88 4.35 8.56
N THR A 60 3.09 5.63 8.25
CA THR A 60 2.70 6.23 6.95
C THR A 60 3.52 5.67 5.79
N GLY A 61 4.83 5.52 5.95
CA GLY A 61 5.65 4.91 4.90
C GLY A 61 5.33 3.44 4.71
N LEU A 62 5.12 2.70 5.80
CA LEU A 62 4.68 1.30 5.75
C LEU A 62 3.30 1.15 5.08
N SER A 63 2.35 2.05 5.36
CA SER A 63 1.02 2.00 4.73
C SER A 63 1.11 2.24 3.23
N LEU A 64 1.92 3.21 2.78
CA LEU A 64 2.19 3.46 1.36
C LEU A 64 2.82 2.25 0.66
N ILE A 65 3.84 1.62 1.27
CA ILE A 65 4.50 0.44 0.72
C ILE A 65 3.50 -0.72 0.58
N VAL A 66 2.76 -1.02 1.64
CA VAL A 66 1.81 -2.15 1.64
C VAL A 66 0.61 -1.88 0.73
N LEU A 67 0.16 -0.62 0.60
CA LEU A 67 -0.87 -0.22 -0.37
C LEU A 67 -0.40 -0.49 -1.81
N PHE A 68 0.84 -0.11 -2.13
CA PHE A 68 1.42 -0.37 -3.45
C PHE A 68 1.55 -1.87 -3.75
N ILE A 69 2.05 -2.64 -2.78
CA ILE A 69 2.16 -4.10 -2.88
C ILE A 69 0.77 -4.72 -3.06
N SER A 70 -0.22 -4.30 -2.28
CA SER A 70 -1.59 -4.80 -2.37
C SER A 70 -2.19 -4.53 -3.75
N TYR A 71 -1.99 -3.32 -4.29
CA TYR A 71 -2.43 -2.97 -5.62
C TYR A 71 -1.78 -3.86 -6.69
N TYR A 72 -0.46 -4.05 -6.63
CA TYR A 72 0.25 -4.88 -7.60
C TYR A 72 -0.23 -6.34 -7.56
N GLU A 73 -0.36 -6.93 -6.37
CA GLU A 73 -0.75 -8.32 -6.21
C GLU A 73 -2.20 -8.58 -6.62
N ILE A 74 -3.11 -7.62 -6.41
CA ILE A 74 -4.48 -7.77 -6.91
C ILE A 74 -4.56 -7.68 -8.44
N VAL A 75 -3.68 -6.91 -9.09
CA VAL A 75 -3.57 -6.84 -10.55
C VAL A 75 -3.05 -8.17 -11.11
N LEU A 76 -2.05 -8.78 -10.47
CA LEU A 76 -1.59 -10.13 -10.84
C LEU A 76 -2.72 -11.15 -10.70
N LEU A 77 -3.43 -11.13 -9.58
CA LEU A 77 -4.58 -12.02 -9.35
C LEU A 77 -5.67 -11.84 -10.41
N GLU A 78 -6.02 -10.60 -10.77
CA GLU A 78 -7.01 -10.32 -11.83
C GLU A 78 -6.55 -10.87 -13.19
N ARG A 79 -5.26 -10.68 -13.54
CA ARG A 79 -4.68 -11.21 -14.78
C ARG A 79 -4.76 -12.73 -14.83
N ASN A 80 -4.44 -13.41 -13.73
CA ASN A 80 -4.48 -14.86 -13.66
C ASN A 80 -5.90 -15.41 -13.76
N VAL A 81 -6.86 -14.82 -13.03
CA VAL A 81 -8.27 -15.18 -13.13
C VAL A 81 -8.81 -14.95 -14.55
N ARG A 82 -8.36 -13.88 -15.23
CA ARG A 82 -8.75 -13.62 -16.63
C ARG A 82 -8.18 -14.64 -17.60
N LYS A 83 -6.90 -15.03 -17.47
CA LYS A 83 -6.28 -16.07 -18.32
C LYS A 83 -7.03 -17.40 -18.21
N ILE A 84 -7.40 -17.79 -17.00
CA ILE A 84 -8.13 -19.04 -16.73
C ILE A 84 -9.53 -18.99 -17.33
N LYS A 85 -10.24 -17.85 -17.22
CA LYS A 85 -11.54 -17.65 -17.88
C LYS A 85 -11.47 -17.72 -19.41
N LEU A 86 -10.30 -17.44 -19.99
CA LEU A 86 -10.05 -17.53 -21.44
C LEU A 86 -9.53 -18.90 -21.88
N GLY A 87 -9.39 -19.87 -20.97
CA GLY A 87 -8.86 -21.20 -21.28
C GLY A 87 -7.35 -21.24 -21.57
N LEU A 88 -6.61 -20.18 -21.23
CA LEU A 88 -5.17 -20.06 -21.50
C LEU A 88 -4.36 -20.66 -20.33
N PHE A 89 -4.05 -21.96 -20.42
CA PHE A 89 -3.32 -22.71 -19.38
C PHE A 89 -1.81 -22.82 -19.62
N GLU A 90 -1.31 -22.38 -20.77
CA GLU A 90 0.09 -22.55 -21.20
C GLU A 90 1.13 -21.92 -20.26
N ASN A 91 0.70 -21.03 -19.36
CA ASN A 91 1.51 -20.46 -18.28
C ASN A 91 0.67 -20.27 -17.00
N ALA A 92 -0.10 -21.29 -16.61
CA ALA A 92 -0.81 -21.26 -15.34
C ALA A 92 0.20 -21.13 -14.19
N GLU A 93 0.00 -20.15 -13.31
CA GLU A 93 0.82 -20.04 -12.11
C GLU A 93 0.76 -21.33 -11.30
N SER A 94 1.87 -21.70 -10.67
CA SER A 94 1.99 -22.94 -9.90
C SER A 94 1.09 -23.02 -8.66
N PHE A 95 0.27 -22.00 -8.39
CA PHE A 95 -0.56 -21.90 -7.19
C PHE A 95 -2.05 -21.94 -7.52
N SER A 96 -2.82 -22.58 -6.62
CA SER A 96 -4.27 -22.53 -6.73
C SER A 96 -4.78 -21.09 -6.56
N ILE A 97 -5.79 -20.75 -7.35
CA ILE A 97 -6.43 -19.43 -7.34
C ILE A 97 -6.87 -19.06 -5.92
N GLU A 98 -7.49 -19.98 -5.19
CA GLU A 98 -7.96 -19.78 -3.82
C GLU A 98 -6.85 -19.37 -2.86
N LYS A 99 -5.68 -20.02 -2.97
CA LYS A 99 -4.51 -19.67 -2.14
C LYS A 99 -4.03 -18.26 -2.46
N SER A 100 -3.98 -17.88 -3.73
CA SER A 100 -3.62 -16.52 -4.14
C SER A 100 -4.63 -15.48 -3.62
N TYR A 101 -5.93 -15.76 -3.69
CA TYR A 101 -6.96 -14.89 -3.08
C TYR A 101 -6.74 -14.71 -1.58
N LYS A 102 -6.58 -15.80 -0.82
CA LYS A 102 -6.38 -15.74 0.63
C LYS A 102 -5.14 -14.93 1.00
N LEU A 103 -4.08 -15.05 0.20
CA LEU A 103 -2.84 -14.30 0.39
C LEU A 103 -3.04 -12.80 0.13
N VAL A 104 -3.60 -12.45 -1.03
CA VAL A 104 -3.85 -11.05 -1.41
C VAL A 104 -4.78 -10.38 -0.41
N PHE A 105 -5.85 -11.05 0.03
CA PHE A 105 -6.75 -10.53 1.07
C PHE A 105 -6.07 -10.30 2.42
N LYS A 106 -5.06 -11.11 2.78
CA LYS A 106 -4.30 -10.92 4.02
C LYS A 106 -3.45 -9.65 3.95
N ILE A 107 -2.75 -9.39 2.85
CA ILE A 107 -1.98 -8.15 2.66
C ILE A 107 -2.93 -6.95 2.62
N LEU A 108 -4.04 -7.07 1.87
CA LEU A 108 -5.07 -6.04 1.78
C LEU A 108 -5.54 -5.60 3.17
N GLY A 109 -5.82 -6.55 4.06
CA GLY A 109 -6.19 -6.26 5.45
C GLY A 109 -5.08 -5.55 6.22
N VAL A 110 -3.83 -5.98 6.06
CA VAL A 110 -2.66 -5.32 6.69
C VAL A 110 -2.49 -3.88 6.17
N GLY A 111 -2.66 -3.65 4.87
CA GLY A 111 -2.59 -2.32 4.27
C GLY A 111 -3.65 -1.37 4.82
N LEU A 112 -4.90 -1.83 4.93
CA LEU A 112 -5.99 -1.04 5.51
C LEU A 112 -5.74 -0.74 7.00
N PHE A 113 -5.22 -1.72 7.75
CA PHE A 113 -4.88 -1.54 9.16
C PHE A 113 -3.78 -0.48 9.34
N LEU A 114 -2.70 -0.56 8.56
CA LEU A 114 -1.62 0.43 8.58
C LEU A 114 -2.10 1.82 8.15
N LEU A 115 -2.98 1.90 7.15
CA LEU A 115 -3.57 3.18 6.72
C LEU A 115 -4.44 3.80 7.82
N SER A 116 -5.19 2.98 8.56
CA SER A 116 -5.97 3.42 9.72
C SER A 116 -5.05 3.98 10.82
N LEU A 117 -3.95 3.28 11.13
CA LEU A 117 -2.95 3.76 12.09
C LEU A 117 -2.26 5.05 11.61
N ALA A 118 -2.03 5.21 10.31
CA ALA A 118 -1.45 6.42 9.73
C ALA A 118 -2.38 7.63 9.93
N LEU A 119 -3.70 7.44 9.77
CA LEU A 119 -4.70 8.46 10.06
C LEU A 119 -4.71 8.82 11.55
N ILE A 120 -4.80 7.82 12.44
CA ILE A 120 -4.84 8.04 13.90
C ILE A 120 -3.58 8.78 14.38
N SER A 121 -2.39 8.32 13.96
CA SER A 121 -1.13 8.97 14.31
C SER A 121 -0.99 10.37 13.69
N GLY A 122 -1.55 10.57 12.50
CA GLY A 122 -1.58 11.88 11.83
C GLY A 122 -2.40 12.90 12.62
N PHE A 123 -3.60 12.52 13.07
CA PHE A 123 -4.43 13.36 13.94
C PHE A 123 -3.75 13.66 15.28
N ALA A 124 -3.03 12.69 15.85
CA ALA A 124 -2.36 12.87 17.15
C ALA A 124 -1.22 13.90 17.14
N ILE A 125 -0.55 14.13 15.99
CA ILE A 125 0.55 15.09 15.86
C ILE A 125 0.05 16.53 15.66
N GLN A 126 -1.18 16.68 15.19
CA GLN A 126 -1.67 17.98 14.73
C GLN A 126 -2.05 18.86 15.92
N SER A 127 -1.25 19.90 16.19
CA SER A 127 -1.59 20.98 17.12
C SER A 127 -2.19 22.21 16.42
N ILE A 128 -1.83 22.45 15.15
CA ILE A 128 -2.42 23.51 14.29
C ILE A 128 -2.70 22.94 12.89
N PHE A 129 -3.95 23.08 12.42
CA PHE A 129 -4.35 22.72 11.06
C PHE A 129 -3.91 23.80 10.07
N THR A 130 -2.82 23.56 9.36
CA THR A 130 -2.43 24.36 8.18
C THR A 130 -3.17 23.87 6.94
N ASN A 131 -3.39 24.72 5.93
CA ASN A 131 -4.05 24.34 4.66
C ASN A 131 -3.43 23.07 4.03
N ASN A 132 -2.10 22.95 4.13
CA ASN A 132 -1.32 21.80 3.64
C ASN A 132 -1.72 20.48 4.30
N LEU A 133 -1.90 20.52 5.62
CA LEU A 133 -2.30 19.37 6.42
C LEU A 133 -3.76 18.99 6.14
N ILE A 134 -4.65 19.98 5.99
CA ILE A 134 -6.07 19.74 5.70
C ILE A 134 -6.22 18.98 4.38
N ILE A 135 -5.50 19.39 3.34
CA ILE A 135 -5.51 18.70 2.04
C ILE A 135 -5.02 17.26 2.21
N LYS A 136 -3.88 17.06 2.89
CA LYS A 136 -3.33 15.72 3.12
C LYS A 136 -4.32 14.79 3.82
N THR A 137 -4.84 15.24 4.96
CA THR A 137 -5.78 14.49 5.78
C THR A 137 -7.04 14.14 4.97
N SER A 138 -7.60 15.10 4.24
CA SER A 138 -8.82 14.88 3.43
C SER A 138 -8.63 13.82 2.36
N PHE A 139 -7.54 13.89 1.58
CA PHE A 139 -7.24 12.88 0.56
C PHE A 139 -6.96 11.51 1.17
N THR A 140 -6.26 11.43 2.32
CA THR A 140 -6.06 10.15 3.00
C THR A 140 -7.34 9.55 3.57
N ILE A 141 -8.28 10.36 4.05
CA ILE A 141 -9.60 9.89 4.51
C ILE A 141 -10.41 9.34 3.33
N ILE A 142 -10.45 10.06 2.20
CA ILE A 142 -11.11 9.59 0.98
C ILE A 142 -10.49 8.26 0.52
N ALA A 143 -9.16 8.18 0.48
CA ALA A 143 -8.45 6.97 0.12
C ALA A 143 -8.78 5.80 1.05
N TRP A 144 -8.89 6.05 2.35
CA TRP A 144 -9.25 5.06 3.36
C TRP A 144 -10.68 4.54 3.17
N PHE A 145 -11.66 5.42 2.93
CA PHE A 145 -13.04 5.00 2.64
C PHE A 145 -13.13 4.13 1.38
N ILE A 146 -12.45 4.54 0.30
CA ILE A 146 -12.42 3.78 -0.94
C ILE A 146 -11.79 2.40 -0.69
N TYR A 147 -10.67 2.34 0.02
CA TYR A 147 -10.02 1.08 0.37
C TYR A 147 -10.97 0.18 1.18
N LEU A 148 -11.58 0.73 2.23
CA LEU A 148 -12.48 0.00 3.12
C LEU A 148 -13.68 -0.58 2.36
N ILE A 149 -14.36 0.23 1.56
CA ILE A 149 -15.49 -0.21 0.71
C ILE A 149 -15.03 -1.29 -0.26
N THR A 150 -13.84 -1.14 -0.83
CA THR A 150 -13.27 -2.13 -1.76
C THR A 150 -13.02 -3.47 -1.08
N LEU A 151 -12.45 -3.47 0.12
CA LEU A 151 -12.18 -4.69 0.88
C LEU A 151 -13.47 -5.37 1.33
N ILE A 152 -14.45 -4.60 1.82
CA ILE A 152 -15.75 -5.15 2.25
C ILE A 152 -16.53 -5.69 1.04
N GLY A 153 -16.61 -4.92 -0.04
CA GLY A 153 -17.31 -5.30 -1.27
C GLY A 153 -16.79 -6.60 -1.88
N THR A 154 -15.47 -6.78 -1.86
CA THR A 154 -14.84 -7.98 -2.45
C THR A 154 -14.88 -9.18 -1.52
N LYS A 155 -14.76 -8.99 -0.20
CA LYS A 155 -14.74 -10.10 0.76
C LYS A 155 -16.14 -10.59 1.16
N PHE A 156 -17.09 -9.69 1.38
CA PHE A 156 -18.41 -10.04 1.91
C PHE A 156 -19.51 -10.03 0.85
N PHE A 157 -19.44 -9.11 -0.12
CA PHE A 157 -20.45 -8.98 -1.18
C PHE A 157 -20.06 -9.69 -2.49
N ASN A 158 -18.96 -10.46 -2.49
CA ASN A 158 -18.47 -11.22 -3.65
C ASN A 158 -18.32 -10.38 -4.94
N PHE A 159 -17.98 -9.09 -4.82
CA PHE A 159 -17.72 -8.27 -6.00
C PHE A 159 -16.56 -8.84 -6.81
N PRO A 160 -16.63 -8.83 -8.15
CA PRO A 160 -15.56 -9.34 -8.98
C PRO A 160 -14.28 -8.53 -8.76
N ILE A 161 -13.12 -9.21 -8.80
CA ILE A 161 -11.80 -8.61 -8.53
C ILE A 161 -11.53 -7.34 -9.36
N LYS A 162 -12.11 -7.22 -10.56
CA LYS A 162 -12.02 -6.00 -11.39
C LYS A 162 -12.41 -4.71 -10.66
N TYR A 163 -13.33 -4.78 -9.69
CA TYR A 163 -13.69 -3.63 -8.86
C TYR A 163 -12.66 -3.41 -7.75
N ALA A 164 -12.07 -4.50 -7.24
CA ALA A 164 -10.96 -4.45 -6.29
C ALA A 164 -9.76 -3.69 -6.84
N THR A 165 -9.36 -4.03 -8.08
CA THR A 165 -8.20 -3.42 -8.75
C THR A 165 -8.44 -1.92 -9.00
N ARG A 166 -9.63 -1.56 -9.47
CA ARG A 166 -10.02 -0.15 -9.68
C ARG A 166 -10.05 0.64 -8.37
N GLY A 167 -10.68 0.09 -7.32
CA GLY A 167 -10.78 0.75 -6.02
C GLY A 167 -9.41 1.00 -5.37
N LEU A 168 -8.54 -0.01 -5.37
CA LEU A 168 -7.18 0.13 -4.85
C LEU A 168 -6.33 1.10 -5.68
N PHE A 169 -6.50 1.12 -7.00
CA PHE A 169 -5.81 2.11 -7.85
C PHE A 169 -6.18 3.54 -7.44
N ILE A 170 -7.47 3.81 -7.27
CA ILE A 170 -7.96 5.15 -6.88
C ILE A 170 -7.44 5.49 -5.47
N SER A 171 -7.50 4.55 -4.52
CA SER A 171 -6.97 4.74 -3.17
C SER A 171 -5.47 5.07 -3.17
N MET A 172 -4.67 4.31 -3.92
CA MET A 172 -3.23 4.54 -4.08
C MET A 172 -2.92 5.94 -4.61
N TRP A 173 -3.59 6.36 -5.69
CA TRP A 173 -3.38 7.69 -6.26
C TRP A 173 -3.84 8.81 -5.35
N ALA A 174 -4.94 8.64 -4.62
CA ALA A 174 -5.40 9.62 -3.64
C ALA A 174 -4.36 9.85 -2.53
N VAL A 175 -3.76 8.77 -1.99
CA VAL A 175 -2.69 8.90 -0.99
C VAL A 175 -1.44 9.53 -1.60
N LEU A 176 -0.99 9.10 -2.79
CA LEU A 176 0.19 9.70 -3.44
C LEU A 176 -0.02 11.19 -3.72
N PHE A 177 -1.19 11.56 -4.20
CA PHE A 177 -1.56 12.95 -4.46
C PHE A 177 -1.51 13.77 -3.17
N ALA A 178 -1.99 13.23 -2.04
CA ALA A 178 -1.88 13.90 -0.74
C ALA A 178 -0.42 14.29 -0.41
N TYR A 179 0.53 13.38 -0.60
CA TYR A 179 1.94 13.62 -0.27
C TYR A 179 2.69 14.46 -1.31
N LEU A 180 2.37 14.32 -2.60
CA LEU A 180 3.03 15.04 -3.69
C LEU A 180 2.44 16.44 -3.96
N ALA A 181 1.12 16.60 -3.92
CA ALA A 181 0.46 17.86 -4.27
C ALA A 181 0.77 19.00 -3.27
N ASN A 182 1.27 18.64 -2.08
CA ASN A 182 1.74 19.57 -1.07
C ASN A 182 2.82 20.55 -1.56
N SER A 183 3.63 20.20 -2.56
CA SER A 183 4.63 21.13 -3.11
C SER A 183 4.05 22.06 -4.19
N TYR A 184 2.98 21.65 -4.87
CA TYR A 184 2.45 22.33 -6.06
C TYR A 184 1.25 23.23 -5.79
N LEU A 185 0.39 22.90 -4.83
CA LEU A 185 -0.85 23.64 -4.55
C LEU A 185 -0.69 24.85 -3.62
N ILE A 186 0.48 25.03 -3.01
CA ILE A 186 0.69 26.02 -1.93
C ILE A 186 1.75 27.08 -2.29
N TYR A 187 2.60 26.79 -3.28
CA TYR A 187 3.62 27.72 -3.78
C TYR A 187 3.23 28.41 -5.10
N ASN A 188 2.03 28.13 -5.62
CA ASN A 188 1.34 28.88 -6.67
C ASN A 188 0.03 29.43 -6.08
#